data_AF-A0A1Q6G4T3-F1
#
_entry.id   AF-A0A1Q6G4T3-F1
#
_cell.length_a   1.000
_cell.length_b   1.000
_cell.length_c   1.000
_cell.angle_alpha   90.00
_cell.angle_beta   90.00
_cell.angle_gamma   90.00
#
_symmetry.space_group_name_H-M   'P 1'
#
loop_
_entity.id
_entity.type
_entity.pdbx_description
1 polymer ?
#
loop_
_entity_poly.entity_id
_entity_poly.type
_entity_poly.pdbx_seq_one_letter_code
_entity_poly.pdbx_strand_id
1 'polypeptide(L)'
;MASELTLEINGRKRDILRYNYRFHREIRYNRPVDSIWGGEICVEMTSDSDTYFLEMLMAEKEVIKEINGTRKTFTVPAAISGKIQFIKENEIFRELSFQEAYVVFYGERMSSIGPKSMSTFLVISPMKMEVNKRVMMVKRQDTGINLGWVQKVEEKPKPTPVTPYTPPTLLVRTVNGEAEALPNEVIEYKVTSYNLPNVSDSDRKRVKWDIEVDGKRKTLNVKGETINLTIKEEWGNKELVVMPYLKKATTKVSVKTQINKWYIPRVIIQTKTKEGFGDKKNRNIYEYEDAYGNGLTEASTQIAIDMHWGNEQVHTNNFTLNQITDKNVLSNIQRLNQKSDKELFSIFKELIKCTSRGELEQQNLNLVHHLEQRINTEYENNILTENVFLRKSTNEFVNNIKQGVIQEIKNKSGNLNIANFGNSIKDVKRPIFSIKEDKLRGLTIAIHDIWGFRVSMEEYSFDPNKQECVAKIKYRIFDHFGLDSDDIIGYGSKEKIMKKMGILGLLIEEITTPHPSQGLPIPKTGMGQAIAEEVADGFCAWFILQHLRGYKPFVTVMEKTEMIKFNI
;
A
#
# COMPACT_ATOMS: atom_id res chain seq x y z
N MET A 1 -37.86 -36.25 -22.23
CA MET A 1 -37.88 -34.80 -21.91
C MET A 1 -39.14 -34.54 -21.08
N ALA A 2 -38.98 -34.04 -19.86
CA ALA A 2 -40.08 -33.94 -18.91
C ALA A 2 -40.97 -32.74 -19.25
N SER A 3 -42.26 -32.98 -19.44
CA SER A 3 -43.28 -31.93 -19.39
C SER A 3 -43.70 -31.75 -17.93
N GLU A 4 -43.70 -30.52 -17.45
CA GLU A 4 -44.07 -30.18 -16.06
C GLU A 4 -45.41 -29.44 -16.08
N LEU A 5 -46.33 -29.82 -15.19
CA LEU A 5 -47.61 -29.15 -15.03
C LEU A 5 -47.73 -28.71 -13.59
N THR A 6 -47.79 -27.39 -13.35
CA THR A 6 -47.69 -26.83 -12.01
C THR A 6 -48.81 -25.85 -11.70
N LEU A 7 -49.21 -25.84 -10.42
CA LEU A 7 -50.13 -24.89 -9.82
C LEU A 7 -49.37 -24.04 -8.81
N GLU A 8 -49.49 -22.72 -8.91
CA GLU A 8 -48.96 -21.78 -7.94
C GLU A 8 -50.11 -20.93 -7.37
N ILE A 9 -50.30 -20.95 -6.05
CA ILE A 9 -51.29 -20.10 -5.36
C ILE A 9 -50.59 -19.39 -4.20
N ASN A 10 -50.70 -18.06 -4.13
CA ASN A 10 -50.12 -17.23 -3.08
C ASN A 10 -48.62 -17.53 -2.81
N GLY A 11 -47.85 -17.84 -3.87
CA GLY A 11 -46.41 -18.14 -3.81
C GLY A 11 -46.05 -19.60 -3.47
N ARG A 12 -47.03 -20.47 -3.21
CA ARG A 12 -46.77 -21.92 -3.03
C ARG A 12 -46.98 -22.65 -4.36
N LYS A 13 -45.91 -23.26 -4.87
CA LYS A 13 -45.89 -24.04 -6.12
C LYS A 13 -46.00 -25.54 -5.85
N ARG A 14 -46.82 -26.25 -6.63
CA ARG A 14 -47.04 -27.71 -6.59
C ARG A 14 -47.12 -28.30 -7.99
N ASP A 15 -46.58 -29.50 -8.16
CA ASP A 15 -46.80 -30.30 -9.36
C ASP A 15 -48.20 -30.92 -9.31
N ILE A 16 -48.92 -30.87 -10.42
CA ILE A 16 -50.28 -31.40 -10.53
C ILE A 16 -50.35 -32.45 -11.64
N LEU A 17 -51.23 -33.42 -11.47
CA LEU A 17 -51.41 -34.52 -12.43
C LEU A 17 -52.23 -34.07 -13.63
N ARG A 18 -53.28 -33.27 -13.38
CA ARG A 18 -54.15 -32.71 -14.42
C ARG A 18 -54.98 -31.54 -13.90
N TYR A 19 -55.46 -30.73 -14.83
CA TYR A 19 -56.50 -29.74 -14.57
C TYR A 19 -57.53 -29.71 -15.70
N ASN A 20 -58.74 -29.26 -15.39
CA ASN A 20 -59.80 -29.02 -16.35
C ASN A 20 -60.56 -27.75 -15.97
N TYR A 21 -60.87 -26.92 -16.96
CA TYR A 21 -61.85 -25.85 -16.84
C TYR A 21 -62.73 -25.86 -18.08
N ARG A 22 -64.00 -25.51 -17.94
CA ARG A 22 -64.97 -25.52 -19.03
C ARG A 22 -65.88 -24.31 -18.96
N PHE A 23 -66.25 -23.83 -20.15
CA PHE A 23 -67.26 -22.82 -20.35
C PHE A 23 -68.38 -23.39 -21.21
N HIS A 24 -69.61 -22.92 -20.98
CA HIS A 24 -70.76 -23.28 -21.79
C HIS A 24 -71.73 -22.09 -21.89
N ARG A 25 -72.61 -22.12 -22.89
CA ARG A 25 -73.73 -21.18 -23.01
C ARG A 25 -75.03 -21.96 -22.88
N GLU A 26 -76.03 -21.35 -22.27
CA GLU A 26 -77.40 -21.89 -22.35
C GLU A 26 -77.94 -21.70 -23.77
N ILE A 27 -78.71 -22.66 -24.26
CA ILE A 27 -79.33 -22.62 -25.59
C ILE A 27 -80.84 -22.46 -25.39
N ARG A 28 -81.41 -21.37 -25.93
CA ARG A 28 -82.86 -21.17 -26.00
C ARG A 28 -83.29 -21.07 -27.45
N TYR A 29 -84.28 -21.89 -27.84
CA TYR A 29 -84.81 -21.95 -29.21
C TYR A 29 -83.70 -22.11 -30.29
N ASN A 30 -82.77 -23.04 -30.07
CA ASN A 30 -81.59 -23.30 -30.93
C ASN A 30 -80.63 -22.11 -31.13
N ARG A 31 -80.72 -21.07 -30.29
CA ARG A 31 -79.79 -19.94 -30.29
C ARG A 31 -79.08 -19.83 -28.93
N PRO A 32 -77.76 -19.56 -28.91
CA PRO A 32 -77.07 -19.27 -27.65
C PRO A 32 -77.62 -17.98 -27.03
N VAL A 33 -77.85 -17.98 -25.71
CA VAL A 33 -78.11 -16.74 -24.95
C VAL A 33 -76.79 -16.03 -24.62
N ASP A 34 -76.87 -14.76 -24.20
CA ASP A 34 -75.69 -13.89 -24.03
C ASP A 34 -74.72 -14.32 -22.91
N SER A 35 -75.20 -15.05 -21.89
CA SER A 35 -74.38 -15.39 -20.71
C SER A 35 -73.51 -16.62 -20.92
N ILE A 36 -72.21 -16.50 -20.61
CA ILE A 36 -71.24 -17.62 -20.58
C ILE A 36 -71.12 -18.13 -19.15
N TRP A 37 -71.30 -19.43 -18.93
CA TRP A 37 -71.31 -20.08 -17.62
C TRP A 37 -70.14 -21.05 -17.45
N GLY A 38 -69.84 -21.40 -16.20
CA GLY A 38 -68.73 -22.28 -15.80
C GLY A 38 -67.50 -21.50 -15.32
N GLY A 39 -66.31 -21.95 -15.71
CA GLY A 39 -65.03 -21.33 -15.34
C GLY A 39 -64.45 -21.83 -14.03
N GLU A 40 -65.07 -22.82 -13.36
CA GLU A 40 -64.42 -23.56 -12.29
C GLU A 40 -63.21 -24.33 -12.83
N ILE A 41 -62.13 -24.32 -12.05
CA ILE A 41 -60.89 -25.01 -12.36
C ILE A 41 -60.80 -26.22 -11.44
N CYS A 42 -60.99 -27.41 -11.99
CA CYS A 42 -60.82 -28.67 -11.28
C CYS A 42 -59.37 -29.14 -11.43
N VAL A 43 -58.69 -29.42 -10.32
CA VAL A 43 -57.29 -29.85 -10.27
C VAL A 43 -57.20 -31.21 -9.54
N GLU A 44 -56.37 -32.10 -10.06
CA GLU A 44 -55.96 -33.34 -9.37
C GLU A 44 -54.44 -33.36 -9.19
N MET A 45 -53.99 -33.69 -7.99
CA MET A 45 -52.57 -33.84 -7.64
C MET A 45 -52.36 -35.03 -6.71
N THR A 46 -51.12 -35.49 -6.60
CA THR A 46 -50.75 -36.47 -5.57
C THR A 46 -50.85 -35.79 -4.20
N SER A 47 -51.51 -36.42 -3.22
CA SER A 47 -51.53 -35.89 -1.86
C SER A 47 -50.14 -35.96 -1.24
N ASP A 48 -49.83 -34.99 -0.39
CA ASP A 48 -48.66 -34.94 0.47
C ASP A 48 -49.11 -34.72 1.93
N SER A 49 -48.18 -34.39 2.84
CA SER A 49 -48.51 -34.10 4.24
C SER A 49 -49.00 -32.66 4.48
N ASP A 50 -49.17 -31.82 3.45
CA ASP A 50 -49.51 -30.40 3.58
C ASP A 50 -51.03 -30.19 3.53
N THR A 51 -51.55 -29.46 4.52
CA THR A 51 -52.98 -29.13 4.66
C THR A 51 -53.36 -27.79 4.04
N TYR A 52 -52.42 -27.10 3.37
CA TYR A 52 -52.59 -25.72 2.92
C TYR A 52 -53.85 -25.46 2.07
N PHE A 53 -54.20 -26.36 1.15
CA PHE A 53 -55.37 -26.15 0.30
C PHE A 53 -56.70 -26.33 1.06
N LEU A 54 -56.70 -27.17 2.10
CA LEU A 54 -57.83 -27.27 3.03
C LEU A 54 -57.93 -26.00 3.89
N GLU A 55 -56.80 -25.50 4.38
CA GLU A 55 -56.76 -24.22 5.10
C GLU A 55 -57.26 -23.06 4.24
N MET A 56 -56.95 -23.04 2.93
CA MET A 56 -57.47 -22.05 1.98
C MET A 56 -58.99 -22.11 1.80
N LEU A 57 -59.58 -23.32 1.80
CA LEU A 57 -61.04 -23.49 1.77
C LEU A 57 -61.69 -22.91 3.04
N MET A 58 -61.02 -23.05 4.18
CA MET A 58 -61.50 -22.57 5.49
C MET A 58 -61.10 -21.12 5.79
N ALA A 59 -60.26 -20.50 4.94
CA ALA A 59 -59.74 -19.17 5.20
C ALA A 59 -60.82 -18.10 5.05
N GLU A 60 -61.01 -17.32 6.08
CA GLU A 60 -61.96 -16.22 6.13
C GLU A 60 -61.25 -14.88 6.37
N LYS A 61 -61.90 -13.79 5.94
CA LYS A 61 -61.47 -12.43 6.24
C LYS A 61 -62.65 -11.57 6.66
N GLU A 62 -62.41 -10.67 7.60
CA GLU A 62 -63.40 -9.66 7.98
C GLU A 62 -63.46 -8.56 6.92
N VAL A 63 -64.67 -8.23 6.49
CA VAL A 63 -64.96 -7.11 5.62
C VAL A 63 -66.00 -6.23 6.28
N ILE A 64 -65.64 -4.98 6.52
CA ILE A 64 -66.55 -3.97 7.04
C ILE A 64 -67.35 -3.41 5.86
N LYS A 65 -68.68 -3.55 5.90
CA LYS A 65 -69.57 -2.89 4.96
C LYS A 65 -70.46 -1.90 5.69
N GLU A 66 -70.64 -0.75 5.07
CA GLU A 66 -71.56 0.27 5.54
C GLU A 66 -72.91 0.04 4.87
N ILE A 67 -73.94 -0.25 5.67
CA ILE A 67 -75.30 -0.50 5.18
C ILE A 67 -76.22 0.45 5.94
N ASN A 68 -76.88 1.35 5.21
CA ASN A 68 -77.80 2.36 5.76
C ASN A 68 -77.18 3.20 6.90
N GLY A 69 -75.89 3.56 6.80
CA GLY A 69 -75.18 4.38 7.79
C GLY A 69 -74.65 3.63 9.02
N THR A 70 -74.87 2.31 9.12
CA THR A 70 -74.31 1.48 10.20
C THR A 70 -73.19 0.60 9.65
N ARG A 71 -72.01 0.67 10.26
CA ARG A 71 -70.89 -0.25 9.96
C ARG A 71 -71.20 -1.63 10.53
N LYS A 72 -71.31 -2.63 9.66
CA LYS A 72 -71.42 -4.04 10.05
C LYS A 72 -70.20 -4.80 9.55
N THR A 73 -69.62 -5.61 10.43
CA THR A 73 -68.54 -6.53 10.08
C THR A 73 -69.16 -7.81 9.52
N PHE A 74 -68.69 -8.24 8.35
CA PHE A 74 -69.08 -9.48 7.70
C PHE A 74 -67.85 -10.36 7.57
N THR A 75 -67.98 -11.64 7.91
CA THR A 75 -66.98 -12.64 7.60
C THR A 75 -67.24 -13.19 6.21
N VAL A 76 -66.25 -13.13 5.32
CA VAL A 76 -66.35 -13.67 3.96
C VAL A 76 -65.13 -14.55 3.67
N PRO A 77 -65.24 -15.53 2.75
CA PRO A 77 -64.09 -16.32 2.33
C PRO A 77 -62.93 -15.42 1.85
N ALA A 78 -61.70 -15.81 2.19
CA ALA A 78 -60.50 -15.13 1.76
C ALA A 78 -60.21 -15.45 0.29
N ALA A 79 -60.02 -14.41 -0.52
CA ALA A 79 -59.74 -14.59 -1.94
C ALA A 79 -58.28 -14.96 -2.17
N ILE A 80 -58.04 -15.87 -3.10
CA ILE A 80 -56.72 -16.33 -3.54
C ILE A 80 -56.44 -15.86 -4.98
N SER A 81 -55.16 -15.80 -5.34
CA SER A 81 -54.73 -15.59 -6.73
C SER A 81 -53.61 -16.57 -7.07
N GLY A 82 -53.55 -16.97 -8.33
CA GLY A 82 -52.62 -18.01 -8.74
C GLY A 82 -52.55 -18.21 -10.25
N LYS A 83 -51.77 -19.20 -10.63
CA LYS A 83 -51.58 -19.60 -12.03
C LYS A 83 -51.33 -21.09 -12.14
N ILE A 84 -51.74 -21.67 -13.27
CA ILE A 84 -51.37 -23.01 -13.71
C ILE A 84 -50.49 -22.87 -14.94
N GLN A 85 -49.32 -23.52 -14.93
CA GLN A 85 -48.37 -23.49 -16.04
C GLN A 85 -48.10 -24.91 -16.54
N PHE A 86 -48.25 -25.10 -17.84
CA PHE A 86 -47.75 -26.29 -18.54
C PHE A 86 -46.44 -25.90 -19.24
N ILE A 87 -45.34 -26.49 -18.76
CA ILE A 87 -43.97 -26.22 -19.20
C ILE A 87 -43.50 -27.40 -20.04
N LYS A 88 -43.02 -27.12 -21.25
CA LYS A 88 -42.45 -28.10 -22.16
C LYS A 88 -41.08 -27.59 -22.60
N GLU A 89 -40.05 -28.44 -22.50
CA GLU A 89 -38.69 -28.08 -22.94
C GLU A 89 -38.16 -26.77 -22.29
N ASN A 90 -38.46 -26.56 -21.00
CA ASN A 90 -38.16 -25.35 -20.23
C ASN A 90 -38.83 -24.05 -20.71
N GLU A 91 -39.81 -24.13 -21.61
CA GLU A 91 -40.64 -23.01 -22.03
C GLU A 91 -42.09 -23.15 -21.54
N ILE A 92 -42.73 -22.04 -21.19
CA ILE A 92 -44.15 -22.02 -20.82
C ILE A 92 -44.98 -22.21 -22.08
N PHE A 93 -45.47 -23.43 -22.30
CA PHE A 93 -46.34 -23.76 -23.44
C PHE A 93 -47.76 -23.20 -23.23
N ARG A 94 -48.27 -23.26 -22.00
CA ARG A 94 -49.59 -22.72 -21.64
C ARG A 94 -49.63 -22.18 -20.22
N GLU A 95 -50.26 -21.03 -20.04
CA GLU A 95 -50.49 -20.39 -18.74
C GLU A 95 -51.98 -20.06 -18.57
N LEU A 96 -52.53 -20.42 -17.43
CA LEU A 96 -53.86 -20.03 -16.97
C LEU A 96 -53.68 -19.25 -15.66
N SER A 97 -53.88 -17.94 -15.66
CA SER A 97 -53.87 -17.12 -14.45
C SER A 97 -55.29 -16.86 -13.96
N PHE A 98 -55.45 -16.78 -12.64
CA PHE A 98 -56.72 -16.48 -12.00
C PHE A 98 -56.52 -15.53 -10.81
N GLN A 99 -57.48 -14.64 -10.62
CA GLN A 99 -57.48 -13.65 -9.54
C GLN A 99 -58.85 -13.58 -8.88
N GLU A 100 -58.86 -13.10 -7.64
CA GLU A 100 -60.07 -13.01 -6.81
C GLU A 100 -60.83 -14.35 -6.82
N ALA A 101 -60.10 -15.45 -6.64
CA ALA A 101 -60.63 -16.80 -6.72
C ALA A 101 -60.86 -17.40 -5.33
N TYR A 102 -61.66 -18.45 -5.26
CA TYR A 102 -61.98 -19.14 -4.02
C TYR A 102 -61.83 -20.64 -4.20
N VAL A 103 -61.22 -21.32 -3.23
CA VAL A 103 -61.32 -22.78 -3.16
C VAL A 103 -62.74 -23.08 -2.70
N VAL A 104 -63.50 -23.82 -3.52
CA VAL A 104 -64.92 -24.13 -3.27
C VAL A 104 -65.16 -25.62 -3.02
N PHE A 105 -64.15 -26.44 -3.29
CA PHE A 105 -64.17 -27.87 -2.98
C PHE A 105 -62.75 -28.35 -2.72
N TYR A 106 -62.60 -29.16 -1.67
CA TYR A 106 -61.42 -29.93 -1.38
C TYR A 106 -61.87 -31.36 -1.08
N GLY A 107 -61.20 -32.35 -1.66
CA GLY A 107 -61.44 -33.74 -1.37
C GLY A 107 -60.17 -34.56 -1.51
N GLU A 108 -59.98 -35.52 -0.60
CA GLU A 108 -58.89 -36.49 -0.69
C GLU A 108 -59.44 -37.89 -0.89
N ARG A 109 -58.70 -38.69 -1.66
CA ARG A 109 -59.00 -40.09 -1.88
C ARG A 109 -57.76 -40.93 -1.64
N MET A 110 -57.91 -41.93 -0.77
CA MET A 110 -56.89 -42.95 -0.48
C MET A 110 -57.33 -44.30 -1.06
N SER A 111 -56.39 -45.06 -1.60
CA SER A 111 -56.60 -46.43 -2.06
C SER A 111 -55.43 -47.31 -1.66
N SER A 112 -55.69 -48.41 -0.98
CA SER A 112 -54.66 -49.42 -0.66
C SER A 112 -54.33 -50.35 -1.84
N ILE A 113 -55.07 -50.22 -2.95
CA ILE A 113 -54.94 -51.06 -4.15
C ILE A 113 -54.78 -50.17 -5.38
N GLY A 114 -53.85 -50.53 -6.28
CA GLY A 114 -53.57 -49.83 -7.53
C GLY A 114 -52.41 -48.82 -7.43
N PRO A 115 -51.97 -48.25 -8.57
CA PRO A 115 -50.74 -47.44 -8.65
C PRO A 115 -50.88 -46.02 -8.09
N LYS A 116 -52.10 -45.57 -7.76
CA LYS A 116 -52.37 -44.27 -7.15
C LYS A 116 -52.81 -44.48 -5.70
N SER A 117 -51.85 -44.43 -4.78
CA SER A 117 -52.12 -44.69 -3.35
C SER A 117 -52.89 -43.55 -2.67
N MET A 118 -52.72 -42.29 -3.14
CA MET A 118 -53.36 -41.11 -2.56
C MET A 118 -53.49 -39.96 -3.57
N SER A 119 -54.63 -39.25 -3.60
CA SER A 119 -54.85 -38.11 -4.50
C SER A 119 -55.71 -37.02 -3.86
N THR A 120 -55.34 -35.77 -4.11
CA THR A 120 -56.09 -34.57 -3.73
C THR A 120 -56.83 -34.00 -4.93
N PHE A 121 -58.09 -33.61 -4.72
CA PHE A 121 -58.96 -32.94 -5.68
C PHE A 121 -59.31 -31.55 -5.17
N LEU A 122 -59.14 -30.55 -6.03
CA LEU A 122 -59.38 -29.15 -5.72
C LEU A 122 -60.30 -28.55 -6.78
N VAL A 123 -61.29 -27.75 -6.38
CA VAL A 123 -62.05 -26.89 -7.30
C VAL A 123 -61.87 -25.44 -6.90
N ILE A 124 -61.39 -24.64 -7.86
CA ILE A 124 -61.15 -23.20 -7.70
C ILE A 124 -62.21 -22.45 -8.53
N SER A 125 -62.92 -21.51 -7.92
CA SER A 125 -63.89 -20.63 -8.59
C SER A 125 -63.33 -19.21 -8.71
N PRO A 126 -62.80 -18.83 -9.89
CA PRO A 126 -62.24 -17.49 -10.11
C PRO A 126 -63.31 -16.43 -10.43
N MET A 127 -63.02 -15.17 -10.08
CA MET A 127 -63.76 -13.99 -10.56
C MET A 127 -63.11 -13.37 -11.80
N LYS A 128 -61.78 -13.52 -11.94
CA LYS A 128 -61.01 -13.08 -13.11
C LYS A 128 -60.13 -14.21 -13.58
N MET A 129 -60.10 -14.44 -14.88
CA MET A 129 -59.32 -15.52 -15.48
C MET A 129 -58.67 -15.05 -16.76
N GLU A 130 -57.41 -15.39 -16.95
CA GLU A 130 -56.65 -15.03 -18.13
C GLU A 130 -55.91 -16.25 -18.69
N VAL A 131 -56.07 -16.48 -20.00
CA VAL A 131 -55.45 -17.59 -20.72
C VAL A 131 -54.36 -17.05 -21.64
N ASN A 132 -53.12 -17.52 -21.43
CA ASN A 132 -51.93 -17.18 -22.21
C ASN A 132 -51.68 -15.67 -22.37
N LYS A 133 -52.14 -14.83 -21.42
CA LYS A 133 -52.09 -13.36 -21.51
C LYS A 133 -52.76 -12.77 -22.75
N ARG A 134 -53.74 -13.49 -23.32
CA ARG A 134 -54.44 -13.11 -24.56
C ARG A 134 -55.94 -12.97 -24.37
N VAL A 135 -56.54 -13.89 -23.60
CA VAL A 135 -57.98 -13.89 -23.34
C VAL A 135 -58.21 -13.59 -21.88
N MET A 136 -58.61 -12.36 -21.57
CA MET A 136 -58.98 -11.94 -20.22
C MET A 136 -60.50 -11.95 -20.08
N MET A 137 -60.99 -12.64 -19.07
CA MET A 137 -62.41 -12.77 -18.76
C MET A 137 -62.66 -12.38 -17.31
N VAL A 138 -63.80 -11.74 -17.07
CA VAL A 138 -64.26 -11.37 -15.72
C VAL A 138 -65.73 -11.78 -15.55
N LYS A 139 -66.12 -12.19 -14.34
CA LYS A 139 -67.54 -12.44 -14.00
C LYS A 139 -68.28 -11.10 -13.82
N ARG A 140 -69.44 -10.94 -14.45
CA ARG A 140 -70.24 -9.71 -14.37
C ARG A 140 -71.03 -9.67 -13.04
N GLN A 141 -70.86 -8.60 -12.25
CA GLN A 141 -71.55 -8.40 -10.97
C GLN A 141 -72.41 -7.11 -10.96
N ASP A 142 -73.23 -6.90 -11.98
CA ASP A 142 -74.19 -5.79 -11.93
C ASP A 142 -75.39 -6.20 -11.06
N THR A 143 -75.53 -5.57 -9.89
CA THR A 143 -76.74 -5.62 -9.01
C THR A 143 -77.15 -6.97 -8.41
N GLY A 144 -76.19 -7.85 -8.11
CA GLY A 144 -76.44 -9.03 -7.26
C GLY A 144 -77.05 -10.24 -7.98
N ILE A 145 -77.16 -10.21 -9.31
CA ILE A 145 -77.49 -11.37 -10.15
C ILE A 145 -76.23 -11.73 -10.95
N ASN A 146 -75.76 -12.97 -10.78
CA ASN A 146 -74.51 -13.45 -11.39
C ASN A 146 -74.75 -13.67 -12.90
N LEU A 147 -74.37 -12.72 -13.74
CA LEU A 147 -74.61 -12.74 -15.19
C LEU A 147 -73.35 -13.18 -15.95
N GLY A 148 -72.90 -14.42 -15.72
CA GLY A 148 -71.88 -15.09 -16.54
C GLY A 148 -70.50 -14.38 -16.71
N TRP A 149 -69.66 -14.96 -17.55
CA TRP A 149 -68.35 -14.44 -17.96
C TRP A 149 -68.47 -13.50 -19.16
N VAL A 150 -67.74 -12.39 -19.11
CA VAL A 150 -67.56 -11.47 -20.24
C VAL A 150 -66.08 -11.35 -20.57
N GLN A 151 -65.75 -11.38 -21.87
CA GLN A 151 -64.39 -11.07 -22.32
C GLN A 151 -64.17 -9.57 -22.17
N LYS A 152 -63.08 -9.19 -21.49
CA LYS A 152 -62.66 -7.79 -21.41
C LYS A 152 -61.92 -7.45 -22.71
N VAL A 153 -62.58 -6.72 -23.61
CA VAL A 153 -61.91 -6.10 -24.77
C VAL A 153 -61.36 -4.78 -24.27
N GLU A 154 -60.04 -4.59 -24.33
CA GLU A 154 -59.45 -3.28 -24.03
C GLU A 154 -59.97 -2.25 -25.04
N GLU A 155 -60.70 -1.24 -24.56
CA GLU A 155 -61.01 -0.06 -25.37
C GLU A 155 -59.68 0.65 -25.71
N LYS A 156 -59.46 0.93 -27.00
CA LYS A 156 -58.30 1.71 -27.44
C LYS A 156 -58.27 3.05 -26.71
N PRO A 157 -57.21 3.41 -25.96
CA PRO A 157 -57.21 4.61 -25.15
C PRO A 157 -57.05 5.87 -26.02
N LYS A 158 -57.82 6.92 -25.70
CA LYS A 158 -57.49 8.31 -26.06
C LYS A 158 -56.25 8.76 -25.27
N PRO A 159 -55.37 9.59 -25.84
CA PRO A 159 -54.03 9.79 -25.30
C PRO A 159 -54.03 10.68 -24.05
N THR A 160 -53.61 10.11 -22.92
CA THR A 160 -53.01 10.81 -21.77
C THR A 160 -52.06 9.80 -21.11
N PRO A 161 -50.86 10.21 -20.67
CA PRO A 161 -49.67 9.36 -20.70
C PRO A 161 -49.67 8.27 -19.62
N VAL A 162 -49.66 7.02 -20.04
CA VAL A 162 -49.41 5.86 -19.17
C VAL A 162 -47.95 5.46 -19.36
N THR A 163 -47.14 5.68 -18.33
CA THR A 163 -45.78 5.14 -18.27
C THR A 163 -45.83 3.61 -18.22
N PRO A 164 -45.10 2.89 -19.10
CA PRO A 164 -45.07 1.44 -19.10
C PRO A 164 -44.49 0.93 -17.78
N TYR A 165 -45.18 -0.02 -17.13
CA TYR A 165 -44.61 -0.76 -16.01
C TYR A 165 -43.43 -1.58 -16.52
N THR A 166 -42.24 -1.06 -16.30
CA THR A 166 -40.98 -1.77 -16.51
C THR A 166 -40.72 -2.53 -15.22
N PRO A 167 -40.60 -3.87 -15.21
CA PRO A 167 -40.22 -4.58 -14.00
C PRO A 167 -38.95 -3.94 -13.42
N PRO A 168 -38.88 -3.76 -12.09
CA PRO A 168 -37.79 -3.01 -11.47
C PRO A 168 -36.46 -3.64 -11.90
N THR A 169 -35.65 -2.85 -12.60
CA THR A 169 -34.32 -3.28 -13.03
C THR A 169 -33.50 -3.60 -11.78
N LEU A 170 -32.91 -4.80 -11.70
CA LEU A 170 -32.02 -5.16 -10.61
C LEU A 170 -30.74 -4.28 -10.67
N LEU A 171 -30.44 -3.62 -9.55
CA LEU A 171 -29.34 -2.69 -9.39
C LEU A 171 -28.63 -2.97 -8.07
N VAL A 172 -27.30 -2.82 -8.10
CA VAL A 172 -26.48 -2.78 -6.89
C VAL A 172 -26.76 -1.47 -6.16
N ARG A 173 -26.87 -1.52 -4.83
CA ARG A 173 -27.16 -0.36 -3.99
C ARG A 173 -25.97 0.06 -3.14
N THR A 174 -25.29 -0.90 -2.53
CA THR A 174 -24.15 -0.62 -1.65
C THR A 174 -23.03 -1.62 -1.87
N VAL A 175 -21.82 -1.16 -1.60
CA VAL A 175 -20.58 -1.91 -1.69
C VAL A 175 -19.73 -1.56 -0.49
N ASN A 176 -19.00 -2.55 0.01
CA ASN A 176 -18.03 -2.41 1.09
C ASN A 176 -16.61 -2.66 0.57
N GLY A 177 -15.62 -2.06 1.23
CA GLY A 177 -14.19 -2.16 0.95
C GLY A 177 -13.42 -1.23 1.88
N GLU A 178 -12.09 -1.29 1.83
CA GLU A 178 -11.23 -0.50 2.71
C GLU A 178 -11.16 0.97 2.26
N ALA A 179 -11.06 1.89 3.24
CA ALA A 179 -10.94 3.33 2.98
C ALA A 179 -9.52 3.74 2.58
N GLU A 180 -8.52 2.99 3.01
CA GLU A 180 -7.10 3.20 2.70
C GLU A 180 -6.48 1.88 2.28
N ALA A 181 -5.46 1.94 1.42
CA ALA A 181 -4.66 0.77 1.07
C ALA A 181 -3.23 1.17 0.70
N LEU A 182 -2.32 0.20 0.76
CA LEU A 182 -0.94 0.34 0.34
C LEU A 182 -0.70 -0.33 -1.02
N PRO A 183 0.35 0.08 -1.75
CA PRO A 183 0.85 -0.62 -2.91
C PRO A 183 0.95 -2.13 -2.69
N ASN A 184 0.46 -2.88 -3.69
CA ASN A 184 0.46 -4.34 -3.78
C ASN A 184 -0.47 -5.06 -2.80
N GLU A 185 -1.13 -4.38 -1.87
CA GLU A 185 -2.16 -4.99 -1.02
C GLU A 185 -3.31 -5.57 -1.85
N VAL A 186 -3.90 -6.66 -1.34
CA VAL A 186 -5.09 -7.27 -1.93
C VAL A 186 -6.28 -6.88 -1.07
N ILE A 187 -7.16 -6.03 -1.63
CA ILE A 187 -8.34 -5.54 -0.94
C ILE A 187 -9.57 -6.29 -1.44
N GLU A 188 -10.38 -6.82 -0.52
CA GLU A 188 -11.69 -7.38 -0.83
C GLU A 188 -12.71 -6.24 -0.99
N TYR A 189 -13.40 -6.23 -2.13
CA TYR A 189 -14.58 -5.39 -2.34
C TYR A 189 -15.81 -6.27 -2.51
N LYS A 190 -16.88 -5.96 -1.76
CA LYS A 190 -18.07 -6.82 -1.66
C LYS A 190 -19.35 -6.03 -1.78
N VAL A 191 -20.26 -6.46 -2.65
CA VAL A 191 -21.62 -5.94 -2.72
C VAL A 191 -22.38 -6.33 -1.46
N THR A 192 -22.97 -5.35 -0.78
CA THR A 192 -23.68 -5.57 0.49
C THR A 192 -25.20 -5.46 0.36
N SER A 193 -25.72 -4.79 -0.68
CA SER A 193 -27.17 -4.73 -0.90
C SER A 193 -27.56 -4.44 -2.35
N TYR A 194 -28.82 -4.76 -2.67
CA TYR A 194 -29.48 -4.55 -3.95
C TYR A 194 -30.79 -3.79 -3.75
N ASN A 195 -31.36 -3.29 -4.84
CA ASN A 195 -32.66 -2.61 -4.80
C ASN A 195 -33.86 -3.55 -4.64
N LEU A 196 -33.64 -4.87 -4.72
CA LEU A 196 -34.67 -5.90 -4.57
C LEU A 196 -34.26 -6.86 -3.43
N PRO A 197 -35.22 -7.35 -2.62
CA PRO A 197 -34.91 -8.17 -1.45
C PRO A 197 -34.43 -9.58 -1.81
N ASN A 198 -34.92 -10.15 -2.92
CA ASN A 198 -34.58 -11.50 -3.36
C ASN A 198 -33.75 -11.42 -4.65
N VAL A 199 -32.47 -11.78 -4.56
CA VAL A 199 -31.52 -11.76 -5.69
C VAL A 199 -30.92 -13.15 -5.86
N SER A 200 -31.04 -13.71 -7.06
CA SER A 200 -30.58 -15.06 -7.38
C SER A 200 -29.04 -15.15 -7.44
N ASP A 201 -28.50 -16.34 -7.21
CA ASP A 201 -27.05 -16.60 -7.35
C ASP A 201 -26.53 -16.33 -8.75
N SER A 202 -27.36 -16.59 -9.77
CA SER A 202 -27.03 -16.26 -11.16
C SER A 202 -26.82 -14.76 -11.33
N ASP A 203 -27.69 -13.93 -10.74
CA ASP A 203 -27.56 -12.48 -10.79
C ASP A 203 -26.34 -11.97 -10.03
N ARG A 204 -26.06 -12.54 -8.85
CA ARG A 204 -24.86 -12.23 -8.05
C ARG A 204 -23.57 -12.50 -8.83
N LYS A 205 -23.52 -13.61 -9.58
CA LYS A 205 -22.38 -13.98 -10.45
C LYS A 205 -22.20 -13.07 -11.68
N ARG A 206 -23.22 -12.29 -12.06
CA ARG A 206 -23.17 -11.38 -13.22
C ARG A 206 -22.71 -9.97 -12.87
N VAL A 207 -22.57 -9.64 -11.59
CA VAL A 207 -22.05 -8.32 -11.15
C VAL A 207 -20.69 -8.08 -11.81
N LYS A 208 -20.57 -6.94 -12.49
CA LYS A 208 -19.34 -6.45 -13.14
C LYS A 208 -18.74 -5.34 -12.28
N TRP A 209 -17.46 -5.07 -12.48
CA TRP A 209 -16.73 -4.07 -11.73
C TRP A 209 -15.98 -3.14 -12.66
N ASP A 210 -16.18 -1.84 -12.49
CA ASP A 210 -15.35 -0.79 -13.08
C ASP A 210 -14.49 -0.18 -11.97
N ILE A 211 -13.26 0.18 -12.31
CA ILE A 211 -12.41 0.99 -11.46
C ILE A 211 -12.09 2.31 -12.15
N GLU A 212 -11.84 3.34 -11.36
CA GLU A 212 -11.35 4.63 -11.82
C GLU A 212 -10.20 5.07 -10.92
N VAL A 213 -9.06 5.40 -11.53
CA VAL A 213 -7.88 5.95 -10.87
C VAL A 213 -7.37 7.07 -11.78
N ASP A 214 -7.13 8.26 -11.22
CA ASP A 214 -6.58 9.39 -11.99
C ASP A 214 -7.45 9.80 -13.20
N GLY A 215 -8.78 9.73 -13.04
CA GLY A 215 -9.75 9.98 -14.12
C GLY A 215 -9.76 8.94 -15.25
N LYS A 216 -8.93 7.89 -15.17
CA LYS A 216 -8.89 6.79 -16.15
C LYS A 216 -9.75 5.65 -15.65
N ARG A 217 -10.85 5.41 -16.37
CA ARG A 217 -11.79 4.33 -16.08
C ARG A 217 -11.44 3.05 -16.82
N LYS A 218 -11.51 1.91 -16.14
CA LYS A 218 -11.26 0.58 -16.70
C LYS A 218 -12.27 -0.42 -16.15
N THR A 219 -12.85 -1.23 -17.03
CA THR A 219 -13.65 -2.40 -16.63
C THR A 219 -12.74 -3.58 -16.29
N LEU A 220 -12.96 -4.19 -15.12
CA LEU A 220 -12.23 -5.37 -14.69
C LEU A 220 -12.78 -6.61 -15.40
N ASN A 221 -11.90 -7.55 -15.77
CA ASN A 221 -12.28 -8.83 -16.35
C ASN A 221 -12.62 -9.88 -15.28
N VAL A 222 -13.25 -9.47 -14.19
CA VAL A 222 -13.75 -10.32 -13.11
C VAL A 222 -15.22 -10.02 -12.87
N LYS A 223 -15.96 -11.04 -12.41
CA LYS A 223 -17.40 -10.94 -12.11
C LYS A 223 -17.71 -11.64 -10.81
N GLY A 224 -18.83 -11.26 -10.20
CA GLY A 224 -19.28 -11.79 -8.91
C GLY A 224 -19.57 -10.68 -7.92
N GLU A 225 -20.28 -11.04 -6.85
CA GLU A 225 -20.63 -10.10 -5.77
C GLU A 225 -19.44 -9.70 -4.90
N THR A 226 -18.33 -10.43 -5.00
CA THR A 226 -17.07 -10.15 -4.32
C THR A 226 -15.91 -10.20 -5.32
N ILE A 227 -14.96 -9.28 -5.19
CA ILE A 227 -13.68 -9.32 -5.91
C ILE A 227 -12.53 -9.04 -4.94
N ASN A 228 -11.37 -9.65 -5.22
CA ASN A 228 -10.10 -9.30 -4.61
C ASN A 228 -9.29 -8.51 -5.62
N LEU A 229 -8.97 -7.26 -5.30
CA LEU A 229 -8.24 -6.35 -6.19
C LEU A 229 -6.86 -6.07 -5.60
N THR A 230 -5.83 -6.43 -6.35
CA THR A 230 -4.44 -6.04 -6.05
C THR A 230 -4.24 -4.58 -6.40
N ILE A 231 -3.88 -3.77 -5.41
CA ILE A 231 -3.54 -2.36 -5.56
C ILE A 231 -2.21 -2.25 -6.30
N LYS A 232 -2.16 -1.48 -7.37
CA LYS A 232 -0.91 -1.29 -8.11
C LYS A 232 -0.04 -0.21 -7.48
N GLU A 233 1.26 -0.41 -7.55
CA GLU A 233 2.26 0.57 -7.09
C GLU A 233 2.12 1.94 -7.78
N GLU A 234 1.78 1.95 -9.07
CA GLU A 234 1.52 3.17 -9.87
C GLU A 234 0.29 3.99 -9.41
N TRP A 235 -0.53 3.44 -8.50
CA TRP A 235 -1.69 4.12 -7.92
C TRP A 235 -1.37 4.89 -6.64
N GLY A 236 -0.13 4.86 -6.14
CA GLY A 236 0.29 5.60 -4.95
C GLY A 236 -0.05 7.09 -5.01
N ASN A 237 -0.56 7.62 -3.90
CA ASN A 237 -1.11 8.97 -3.69
C ASN A 237 -2.34 9.32 -4.54
N LYS A 238 -3.07 8.32 -5.04
CA LYS A 238 -4.30 8.51 -5.83
C LYS A 238 -5.50 7.90 -5.11
N GLU A 239 -6.68 8.40 -5.43
CA GLU A 239 -7.94 7.79 -5.02
C GLU A 239 -8.34 6.72 -6.05
N LEU A 240 -8.56 5.49 -5.56
CA LEU A 240 -9.15 4.40 -6.33
C LEU A 240 -10.66 4.39 -6.08
N VAL A 241 -11.45 4.52 -7.14
CA VAL A 241 -12.92 4.40 -7.06
C VAL A 241 -13.33 3.06 -7.64
N VAL A 242 -13.95 2.21 -6.84
CA VAL A 242 -14.38 0.86 -7.23
C VAL A 242 -15.91 0.80 -7.32
N MET A 243 -16.42 0.47 -8.51
CA MET A 243 -17.85 0.55 -8.86
C MET A 243 -18.42 -0.81 -9.31
N PRO A 244 -19.15 -1.53 -8.45
CA PRO A 244 -19.91 -2.71 -8.88
C PRO A 244 -21.21 -2.32 -9.60
N TYR A 245 -21.60 -3.10 -10.60
CA TYR A 245 -22.83 -2.86 -11.35
C TYR A 245 -23.35 -4.09 -12.11
N LEU A 246 -24.65 -4.07 -12.40
CA LEU A 246 -25.30 -5.04 -13.29
C LEU A 246 -25.69 -4.44 -14.64
N LYS A 247 -26.01 -3.14 -14.68
CA LYS A 247 -26.43 -2.42 -15.90
C LYS A 247 -25.39 -1.40 -16.36
N LYS A 248 -25.06 -0.43 -15.52
CA LYS A 248 -24.06 0.61 -15.78
C LYS A 248 -23.39 1.03 -14.48
N ALA A 249 -22.07 1.14 -14.45
CA ALA A 249 -21.36 1.61 -13.26
C ALA A 249 -21.53 3.12 -13.04
N THR A 250 -21.61 3.49 -11.76
CA THR A 250 -21.85 4.86 -11.30
C THR A 250 -21.06 5.11 -10.01
N THR A 251 -20.49 6.30 -9.88
CA THR A 251 -19.80 6.77 -8.66
C THR A 251 -20.74 6.95 -7.46
N LYS A 252 -22.07 6.89 -7.66
CA LYS A 252 -23.03 6.87 -6.55
C LYS A 252 -23.04 5.56 -5.78
N VAL A 253 -22.56 4.48 -6.40
CA VAL A 253 -22.46 3.14 -5.81
C VAL A 253 -21.02 2.71 -5.99
N SER A 254 -20.15 3.23 -5.12
CA SER A 254 -18.73 2.96 -5.15
C SER A 254 -18.09 3.01 -3.77
N VAL A 255 -16.95 2.35 -3.63
CA VAL A 255 -15.99 2.61 -2.54
C VAL A 255 -14.89 3.50 -3.09
N LYS A 256 -14.47 4.47 -2.29
CA LYS A 256 -13.29 5.30 -2.54
C LYS A 256 -12.20 4.84 -1.58
N THR A 257 -11.07 4.42 -2.12
CA THR A 257 -9.93 3.92 -1.35
C THR A 257 -8.73 4.79 -1.65
N GLN A 258 -8.21 5.47 -0.62
CA GLN A 258 -7.01 6.28 -0.74
C GLN A 258 -5.77 5.37 -0.77
N ILE A 259 -5.00 5.43 -1.84
CA ILE A 259 -3.79 4.60 -1.96
C ILE A 259 -2.60 5.39 -1.43
N ASN A 260 -2.09 5.02 -0.26
CA ASN A 260 -0.97 5.70 0.38
C ASN A 260 0.36 5.25 -0.26
N LYS A 261 1.21 6.16 -0.72
CA LYS A 261 2.56 5.80 -1.19
C LYS A 261 3.49 5.57 0.01
N TRP A 262 4.51 4.75 -0.17
CA TRP A 262 5.67 4.73 0.72
C TRP A 262 6.31 6.12 0.77
N TYR A 263 6.58 6.62 1.97
CA TYR A 263 7.37 7.84 2.13
C TYR A 263 8.83 7.53 1.83
N ILE A 264 9.27 7.91 0.61
CA ILE A 264 10.64 7.77 0.10
C ILE A 264 10.99 8.98 -0.81
N PRO A 265 12.26 9.42 -0.86
CA PRO A 265 13.38 8.92 -0.05
C PRO A 265 13.18 9.28 1.43
N ARG A 266 13.56 8.36 2.33
CA ARG A 266 13.40 8.54 3.78
C ARG A 266 14.74 8.36 4.48
N VAL A 267 15.14 9.33 5.28
CA VAL A 267 16.31 9.22 6.15
C VAL A 267 16.00 8.23 7.27
N ILE A 268 16.61 7.05 7.17
CA ILE A 268 16.49 5.99 8.16
C ILE A 268 17.24 6.38 9.42
N ILE A 269 18.43 6.95 9.26
CA ILE A 269 19.27 7.45 10.36
C ILE A 269 20.29 8.46 9.82
N GLN A 270 20.55 9.51 10.58
CA GLN A 270 21.68 10.41 10.32
C GLN A 270 22.29 10.90 11.62
N THR A 271 23.52 11.39 11.57
CA THR A 271 24.11 12.16 12.67
C THR A 271 23.49 13.56 12.77
N LYS A 272 23.50 14.12 13.97
CA LYS A 272 23.12 15.53 14.21
C LYS A 272 24.12 16.51 13.58
N THR A 273 25.40 16.14 13.51
CA THR A 273 26.40 16.87 12.70
C THR A 273 26.10 16.76 11.21
N LYS A 274 26.43 17.82 10.45
CA LYS A 274 26.24 17.93 9.00
C LYS A 274 27.56 18.28 8.33
N GLU A 275 27.63 18.11 7.02
CA GLU A 275 28.79 18.45 6.17
C GLU A 275 29.27 19.88 6.44
N GLY A 276 30.44 20.03 7.05
CA GLY A 276 31.04 21.33 7.37
C GLY A 276 30.59 21.97 8.70
N PHE A 277 29.60 21.41 9.40
CA PHE A 277 28.92 22.07 10.52
C PHE A 277 28.63 21.17 11.72
N GLY A 278 28.57 21.79 12.90
CA GLY A 278 28.16 21.18 14.17
C GLY A 278 29.29 21.04 15.19
N ASP A 279 28.97 20.41 16.32
CA ASP A 279 29.94 20.13 17.39
C ASP A 279 30.42 18.67 17.34
N LYS A 280 31.72 18.46 17.62
CA LYS A 280 32.35 17.13 17.72
C LYS A 280 31.64 16.18 18.70
N LYS A 281 31.01 16.71 19.74
CA LYS A 281 30.23 15.94 20.75
C LYS A 281 28.93 15.36 20.19
N ASN A 282 28.39 15.93 19.11
CA ASN A 282 27.10 15.55 18.52
C ASN A 282 27.25 14.44 17.46
N ARG A 283 28.47 13.99 17.14
CA ARG A 283 28.74 12.94 16.13
C ARG A 283 28.21 11.55 16.49
N ASN A 284 27.80 11.35 17.75
CA ASN A 284 27.15 10.12 18.23
C ASN A 284 25.68 10.35 18.63
N ILE A 285 25.09 11.48 18.24
CA ILE A 285 23.66 11.74 18.42
C ILE A 285 23.00 11.52 17.07
N TYR A 286 22.00 10.64 17.06
CA TYR A 286 21.33 10.21 15.84
C TYR A 286 19.91 10.75 15.73
N GLU A 287 19.52 11.05 14.51
CA GLU A 287 18.21 11.57 14.13
C GLU A 287 17.57 10.62 13.12
N TYR A 288 16.24 10.59 13.14
CA TYR A 288 15.44 9.64 12.38
C TYR A 288 14.27 10.40 11.77
N GLU A 289 13.91 10.06 10.55
CA GLU A 289 12.75 10.63 9.89
C GLU A 289 11.52 9.72 10.08
N ASP A 290 10.38 10.29 10.42
CA ASP A 290 9.09 9.59 10.40
C ASP A 290 8.56 9.44 8.96
N ALA A 291 7.35 8.89 8.79
CA ALA A 291 6.74 8.73 7.47
C ALA A 291 6.13 10.02 6.88
N TYR A 292 6.33 11.15 7.55
CA TYR A 292 5.81 12.46 7.16
C TYR A 292 6.94 13.48 6.95
N GLY A 293 8.20 13.06 7.10
CA GLY A 293 9.36 13.93 6.93
C GLY A 293 9.81 14.68 8.18
N ASN A 294 9.28 14.35 9.35
CA ASN A 294 9.65 15.01 10.60
C ASN A 294 10.75 14.23 11.34
N GLY A 295 11.51 14.95 12.18
CA GLY A 295 12.47 14.35 13.12
C GLY A 295 13.94 14.68 12.86
N LEU A 296 14.24 15.33 11.73
CA LEU A 296 15.58 15.83 11.41
C LEU A 296 15.71 17.30 11.85
N THR A 297 16.86 17.68 12.42
CA THR A 297 17.13 19.09 12.72
C THR A 297 17.77 19.80 11.54
N GLU A 298 17.53 21.11 11.42
CA GLU A 298 18.24 21.96 10.46
C GLU A 298 19.75 21.96 10.73
N ALA A 299 20.53 22.19 9.68
CA ALA A 299 21.97 22.30 9.82
C ALA A 299 22.34 23.42 10.79
N SER A 300 23.24 23.13 11.73
CA SER A 300 23.82 24.15 12.61
C SER A 300 24.52 25.23 11.77
N THR A 301 24.43 26.48 12.18
CA THR A 301 25.24 27.57 11.60
C THR A 301 26.67 27.59 12.15
N GLN A 302 26.95 26.79 13.18
CA GLN A 302 28.28 26.62 13.75
C GLN A 302 29.16 25.78 12.82
N ILE A 303 30.19 26.41 12.26
CA ILE A 303 31.22 25.73 11.46
C ILE A 303 31.91 24.69 12.34
N ALA A 304 32.18 23.51 11.77
CA ALA A 304 32.91 22.45 12.45
C ALA A 304 34.33 22.90 12.83
N ILE A 305 34.85 22.36 13.93
CA ILE A 305 36.10 22.86 14.54
C ILE A 305 37.32 22.77 13.61
N ASP A 306 37.38 21.69 12.82
CA ASP A 306 38.38 21.35 11.80
C ASP A 306 38.10 22.01 10.44
N MET A 307 36.94 22.66 10.28
CA MET A 307 36.56 23.42 9.09
C MET A 307 36.84 24.91 9.22
N HIS A 308 37.38 25.35 10.36
CA HIS A 308 37.82 26.72 10.54
C HIS A 308 39.12 27.00 9.79
N TRP A 309 39.16 28.15 9.13
CA TRP A 309 40.31 28.61 8.37
C TRP A 309 40.42 30.13 8.45
N GLY A 310 41.56 30.66 8.00
CA GLY A 310 41.80 32.08 7.96
C GLY A 310 43.24 32.45 7.62
N ASN A 311 43.53 33.72 7.77
CA ASN A 311 44.87 34.27 7.62
C ASN A 311 45.17 35.22 8.78
N GLU A 312 46.31 35.91 8.71
CA GLU A 312 46.77 36.85 9.73
C GLU A 312 45.81 38.03 9.98
N GLN A 313 44.84 38.29 9.10
CA GLN A 313 43.87 39.39 9.19
C GLN A 313 42.48 38.92 9.66
N VAL A 314 41.98 37.83 9.06
CA VAL A 314 40.60 37.36 9.26
C VAL A 314 40.61 35.85 9.45
N HIS A 315 39.99 35.41 10.54
CA HIS A 315 39.82 33.99 10.85
C HIS A 315 38.39 33.67 11.26
N THR A 316 37.85 32.57 10.73
CA THR A 316 36.42 32.19 10.88
C THR A 316 35.97 31.91 12.33
N ASN A 317 36.89 31.71 13.27
CA ASN A 317 36.62 31.59 14.71
C ASN A 317 37.48 32.52 15.59
N ASN A 318 38.08 33.57 15.01
CA ASN A 318 39.00 34.47 15.72
C ASN A 318 40.21 33.75 16.37
N PHE A 319 40.66 32.64 15.78
CA PHE A 319 41.91 31.98 16.17
C PHE A 319 43.09 32.96 16.11
N THR A 320 44.00 32.83 17.07
CA THR A 320 45.29 33.54 17.07
C THR A 320 46.39 32.57 17.48
N LEU A 321 47.60 32.73 16.94
CA LEU A 321 48.72 31.81 17.19
C LEU A 321 49.08 31.68 18.68
N ASN A 322 48.80 32.71 19.49
CA ASN A 322 49.01 32.70 20.94
C ASN A 322 48.17 31.65 21.70
N GLN A 323 47.13 31.10 21.07
CA GLN A 323 46.34 30.00 21.63
C GLN A 323 47.11 28.67 21.65
N ILE A 324 48.18 28.54 20.84
CA ILE A 324 49.09 27.39 20.88
C ILE A 324 50.12 27.60 21.98
N THR A 325 49.97 26.85 23.08
CA THR A 325 50.81 26.99 24.28
C THR A 325 52.04 26.07 24.30
N ASP A 326 52.05 25.02 23.48
CA ASP A 326 53.17 24.10 23.39
C ASP A 326 54.36 24.76 22.66
N LYS A 327 55.46 24.95 23.38
CA LYS A 327 56.63 25.69 22.88
C LYS A 327 57.29 25.03 21.68
N ASN A 328 57.30 23.69 21.61
CA ASN A 328 57.95 22.97 20.51
C ASN A 328 57.09 23.10 19.25
N VAL A 329 55.77 22.95 19.39
CA VAL A 329 54.82 23.17 18.29
C VAL A 329 54.90 24.61 17.79
N LEU A 330 54.88 25.60 18.70
CA LEU A 330 54.97 27.01 18.34
C LEU A 330 56.29 27.33 17.61
N SER A 331 57.42 26.80 18.09
CA SER A 331 58.72 26.96 17.43
C SER A 331 58.73 26.39 16.02
N ASN A 332 58.10 25.22 15.80
CA ASN A 332 57.98 24.62 14.47
C ASN A 332 57.09 25.46 13.55
N ILE A 333 55.92 25.90 14.03
CA ILE A 333 55.04 26.78 13.26
C ILE A 333 55.79 28.05 12.88
N GLN A 334 56.47 28.72 13.81
CA GLN A 334 57.21 29.95 13.53
C GLN A 334 58.34 29.75 12.52
N ARG A 335 59.10 28.65 12.63
CA ARG A 335 60.16 28.29 11.68
C ARG A 335 59.59 28.06 10.28
N LEU A 336 58.50 27.30 10.17
CA LEU A 336 57.91 26.93 8.88
C LEU A 336 57.11 28.08 8.26
N ASN A 337 56.52 28.98 9.05
CA ASN A 337 55.75 30.12 8.56
C ASN A 337 56.59 31.11 7.72
N GLN A 338 57.93 31.02 7.79
CA GLN A 338 58.86 31.79 6.94
C GLN A 338 58.98 31.24 5.51
N LYS A 339 58.43 30.06 5.23
CA LYS A 339 58.47 29.42 3.91
C LYS A 339 57.35 29.93 3.01
N SER A 340 57.57 29.82 1.71
CA SER A 340 56.53 30.07 0.70
C SER A 340 55.43 28.99 0.74
N ASP A 341 54.23 29.32 0.27
CA ASP A 341 53.12 28.36 0.15
C ASP A 341 53.53 27.11 -0.65
N LYS A 342 54.32 27.28 -1.72
CA LYS A 342 54.84 26.17 -2.54
C LYS A 342 55.72 25.21 -1.72
N GLU A 343 56.61 25.76 -0.89
CA GLU A 343 57.44 24.94 0.01
C GLU A 343 56.60 24.25 1.09
N LEU A 344 55.61 24.94 1.66
CA LEU A 344 54.67 24.37 2.64
C LEU A 344 53.87 23.21 2.03
N PHE A 345 53.35 23.35 0.81
CA PHE A 345 52.70 22.24 0.11
C PHE A 345 53.64 21.09 -0.22
N SER A 346 54.92 21.37 -0.50
CA SER A 346 55.92 20.32 -0.68
C SER A 346 56.09 19.51 0.61
N ILE A 347 56.20 20.18 1.75
CA ILE A 347 56.31 19.55 3.07
C ILE A 347 55.03 18.76 3.41
N PHE A 348 53.86 19.30 3.09
CA PHE A 348 52.58 18.61 3.29
C PHE A 348 52.47 17.35 2.39
N LYS A 349 52.97 17.40 1.15
CA LYS A 349 53.04 16.22 0.26
C LYS A 349 53.98 15.14 0.80
N GLU A 350 55.09 15.52 1.44
CA GLU A 350 55.96 14.54 2.12
C GLU A 350 55.26 13.87 3.30
N LEU A 351 54.46 14.59 4.10
CA LEU A 351 53.62 13.95 5.13
C LEU A 351 52.72 12.85 4.56
N ILE A 352 52.08 13.11 3.42
CA ILE A 352 51.23 12.09 2.77
C ILE A 352 52.06 10.86 2.40
N LYS A 353 53.26 11.04 1.83
CA LYS A 353 54.16 9.93 1.47
C LYS A 353 54.69 9.17 2.70
N CYS A 354 54.87 9.84 3.83
CA CYS A 354 55.27 9.19 5.09
C CYS A 354 54.14 8.38 5.74
N THR A 355 52.88 8.71 5.44
CA THR A 355 51.70 8.19 6.16
C THR A 355 50.74 7.36 5.31
N SER A 356 51.00 7.26 4.01
CA SER A 356 50.16 6.55 3.04
C SER A 356 51.00 5.63 2.17
N ARG A 357 50.40 4.55 1.66
CA ARG A 357 51.04 3.60 0.74
C ARG A 357 50.04 3.08 -0.29
N GLY A 358 50.52 2.71 -1.48
CA GLY A 358 49.70 2.09 -2.52
C GLY A 358 48.72 3.10 -3.15
N GLU A 359 47.53 2.64 -3.51
CA GLU A 359 46.52 3.47 -4.22
C GLU A 359 46.04 4.68 -3.41
N LEU A 360 46.03 4.57 -2.08
CA LEU A 360 45.64 5.65 -1.18
C LEU A 360 46.69 6.76 -1.09
N GLU A 361 47.97 6.48 -1.37
CA GLU A 361 48.99 7.54 -1.41
C GLU A 361 48.70 8.55 -2.51
N GLN A 362 48.50 8.08 -3.74
CA GLN A 362 48.17 8.97 -4.85
C GLN A 362 46.82 9.67 -4.65
N GLN A 363 45.84 8.96 -4.08
CA GLN A 363 44.55 9.56 -3.76
C GLN A 363 44.69 10.66 -2.68
N ASN A 364 45.50 10.46 -1.64
CA ASN A 364 45.73 11.46 -0.61
C ASN A 364 46.53 12.65 -1.13
N LEU A 365 47.46 12.44 -2.06
CA LEU A 365 48.10 13.54 -2.78
C LEU A 365 47.08 14.37 -3.57
N ASN A 366 46.01 13.75 -4.08
CA ASN A 366 44.92 14.48 -4.74
C ASN A 366 44.08 15.31 -3.74
N LEU A 367 43.93 14.90 -2.47
CA LEU A 367 43.32 15.74 -1.43
C LEU A 367 44.15 17.01 -1.19
N VAL A 368 45.48 16.86 -1.09
CA VAL A 368 46.39 18.01 -0.96
C VAL A 368 46.31 18.90 -2.19
N HIS A 369 46.24 18.32 -3.39
CA HIS A 369 46.06 19.08 -4.63
C HIS A 369 44.74 19.85 -4.66
N HIS A 370 43.64 19.25 -4.18
CA HIS A 370 42.33 19.91 -4.09
C HIS A 370 42.39 21.16 -3.20
N LEU A 371 43.09 21.07 -2.06
CA LEU A 371 43.38 22.21 -1.19
C LEU A 371 44.27 23.25 -1.89
N GLU A 372 45.37 22.81 -2.50
CA GLU A 372 46.36 23.66 -3.20
C GLU A 372 45.73 24.48 -4.32
N GLN A 373 44.81 23.87 -5.09
CA GLN A 373 44.04 24.53 -6.15
C GLN A 373 42.85 25.35 -5.63
N ARG A 374 42.61 25.37 -4.31
CA ARG A 374 41.50 26.10 -3.66
C ARG A 374 40.13 25.69 -4.23
N ILE A 375 39.95 24.40 -4.51
CA ILE A 375 38.68 23.87 -5.00
C ILE A 375 37.70 23.82 -3.82
N ASN A 376 36.68 24.67 -3.86
CA ASN A 376 35.76 24.89 -2.73
C ASN A 376 34.49 24.01 -2.79
N THR A 377 34.60 22.82 -3.38
CA THR A 377 33.53 21.83 -3.45
C THR A 377 33.84 20.63 -2.55
N GLU A 378 32.84 19.80 -2.32
CA GLU A 378 33.05 18.46 -1.74
C GLU A 378 34.05 17.66 -2.61
N TYR A 379 34.80 16.78 -1.95
CA TYR A 379 35.72 15.85 -2.59
C TYR A 379 35.16 14.43 -2.49
N GLU A 380 34.93 13.82 -3.65
CA GLU A 380 34.50 12.43 -3.79
C GLU A 380 35.52 11.65 -4.62
N ASN A 381 35.86 10.44 -4.18
CA ASN A 381 36.80 9.59 -4.89
C ASN A 381 36.51 8.11 -4.65
N ASN A 382 36.42 7.32 -5.73
CA ASN A 382 36.07 5.90 -5.64
C ASN A 382 37.11 5.06 -4.88
N ILE A 383 38.41 5.38 -4.97
CA ILE A 383 39.46 4.65 -4.24
C ILE A 383 39.29 4.85 -2.73
N LEU A 384 39.06 6.09 -2.31
CA LEU A 384 38.81 6.43 -0.92
C LEU A 384 37.52 5.77 -0.41
N THR A 385 36.43 5.87 -1.19
CA THR A 385 35.13 5.26 -0.89
C THR A 385 35.26 3.75 -0.70
N GLU A 386 35.84 3.02 -1.65
CA GLU A 386 35.97 1.57 -1.51
C GLU A 386 36.88 1.20 -0.34
N ASN A 387 37.97 1.92 -0.11
CA ASN A 387 38.83 1.68 1.05
C ASN A 387 38.12 1.93 2.39
N VAL A 388 37.20 2.91 2.47
CA VAL A 388 36.33 3.14 3.64
C VAL A 388 35.37 1.96 3.85
N PHE A 389 34.66 1.54 2.79
CA PHE A 389 33.65 0.48 2.89
C PHE A 389 34.23 -0.94 3.02
N LEU A 390 35.50 -1.16 2.67
CA LEU A 390 36.20 -2.43 2.91
C LEU A 390 36.59 -2.65 4.37
N ARG A 391 36.60 -1.61 5.23
CA ARG A 391 37.03 -1.74 6.62
C ARG A 391 36.00 -2.46 7.47
N LYS A 392 36.51 -3.23 8.44
CA LYS A 392 35.69 -3.98 9.40
C LYS A 392 34.72 -3.07 10.14
N SER A 393 35.16 -1.91 10.62
CA SER A 393 34.31 -0.94 11.32
C SER A 393 33.14 -0.45 10.46
N THR A 394 33.37 -0.15 9.18
CA THR A 394 32.31 0.24 8.24
C THR A 394 31.39 -0.92 7.89
N ASN A 395 31.93 -2.12 7.68
CA ASN A 395 31.12 -3.32 7.43
C ASN A 395 30.21 -3.66 8.61
N GLU A 396 30.69 -3.54 9.85
CA GLU A 396 29.87 -3.70 11.05
C GLU A 396 28.78 -2.63 11.14
N PHE A 397 29.12 -1.37 10.87
CA PHE A 397 28.17 -0.25 10.78
C PHE A 397 27.04 -0.53 9.77
N VAL A 398 27.38 -0.87 8.53
CA VAL A 398 26.43 -1.19 7.45
C VAL A 398 25.55 -2.39 7.83
N ASN A 399 26.16 -3.46 8.34
CA ASN A 399 25.42 -4.67 8.72
C ASN A 399 24.43 -4.40 9.87
N ASN A 400 24.83 -3.64 10.89
CA ASN A 400 23.95 -3.33 12.01
C ASN A 400 22.73 -2.51 11.56
N ILE A 401 22.93 -1.52 10.69
CA ILE A 401 21.83 -0.74 10.12
C ILE A 401 20.92 -1.64 9.28
N LYS A 402 21.50 -2.44 8.38
CA LYS A 402 20.76 -3.37 7.54
C LYS A 402 19.89 -4.33 8.36
N GLN A 403 20.43 -4.94 9.42
CA GLN A 403 19.67 -5.83 10.28
C GLN A 403 18.55 -5.10 11.03
N GLY A 404 18.79 -3.90 11.55
CA GLY A 404 17.76 -3.13 12.24
C GLY A 404 16.65 -2.63 11.31
N VAL A 405 16.96 -2.30 10.05
CA VAL A 405 15.98 -1.98 9.01
C VAL A 405 15.12 -3.20 8.69
N ILE A 406 15.74 -4.35 8.44
CA ILE A 406 15.03 -5.61 8.14
C ILE A 406 14.12 -5.99 9.32
N GLN A 407 14.64 -5.95 10.54
CA GLN A 407 13.87 -6.32 11.73
C GLN A 407 12.66 -5.40 11.94
N GLU A 408 12.84 -4.09 11.78
CA GLU A 408 11.73 -3.15 11.97
C GLU A 408 10.65 -3.35 10.90
N ILE A 409 11.03 -3.49 9.62
CA ILE A 409 10.06 -3.72 8.54
C ILE A 409 9.31 -5.05 8.73
N LYS A 410 10.00 -6.10 9.17
CA LYS A 410 9.37 -7.38 9.56
C LYS A 410 8.35 -7.21 10.67
N ASN A 411 8.72 -6.49 11.72
CA ASN A 411 7.82 -6.21 12.85
C ASN A 411 6.57 -5.41 12.44
N LYS A 412 6.64 -4.68 11.32
CA LYS A 412 5.52 -3.92 10.75
C LYS A 412 4.86 -4.61 9.55
N SER A 413 5.13 -5.90 9.34
CA SER A 413 4.56 -6.68 8.25
C SER A 413 4.71 -6.02 6.88
N GLY A 414 5.83 -5.32 6.65
CA GLY A 414 6.15 -4.70 5.36
C GLY A 414 5.66 -3.27 5.21
N ASN A 415 4.91 -2.75 6.18
CA ASN A 415 4.41 -1.39 6.14
C ASN A 415 5.49 -0.38 6.58
N LEU A 416 6.18 0.21 5.60
CA LEU A 416 7.23 1.22 5.84
C LEU A 416 6.68 2.48 6.51
N ASN A 417 5.44 2.88 6.23
CA ASN A 417 4.87 4.14 6.72
C ASN A 417 4.59 4.13 8.24
N ILE A 418 4.61 2.96 8.88
CA ILE A 418 4.49 2.84 10.35
C ILE A 418 5.79 2.37 11.02
N ALA A 419 6.87 2.19 10.23
CA ALA A 419 8.18 1.80 10.74
C ALA A 419 8.83 2.95 11.52
N ASN A 420 9.40 2.63 12.69
CA ASN A 420 10.20 3.55 13.49
C ASN A 420 11.58 2.96 13.75
N PHE A 421 12.55 3.41 12.95
CA PHE A 421 13.93 2.93 13.01
C PHE A 421 14.68 3.39 14.26
N GLY A 422 14.22 4.45 14.95
CA GLY A 422 14.88 4.98 16.14
C GLY A 422 15.13 3.94 17.22
N ASN A 423 14.25 2.93 17.35
CA ASN A 423 14.43 1.86 18.32
C ASN A 423 15.29 0.70 17.80
N SER A 424 15.23 0.39 16.50
CA SER A 424 15.89 -0.79 15.93
C SER A 424 17.36 -0.56 15.58
N ILE A 425 17.80 0.70 15.46
CA ILE A 425 19.18 1.05 15.08
C ILE A 425 19.84 2.10 15.98
N LYS A 426 19.29 2.39 17.18
CA LYS A 426 19.85 3.37 18.14
C LYS A 426 21.30 3.13 18.55
N ASP A 427 21.70 1.86 18.66
CA ASP A 427 23.00 1.47 19.24
C ASP A 427 24.09 1.31 18.18
N VAL A 428 23.86 1.81 16.95
CA VAL A 428 24.85 1.73 15.89
C VAL A 428 26.11 2.50 16.26
N LYS A 429 27.27 1.89 16.02
CA LYS A 429 28.57 2.52 16.19
C LYS A 429 29.02 3.06 14.84
N ARG A 430 29.31 4.36 14.78
CA ARG A 430 29.90 4.98 13.59
C ARG A 430 31.29 4.35 13.28
N PRO A 431 31.70 4.30 12.01
CA PRO A 431 33.04 3.85 11.63
C PRO A 431 34.14 4.73 12.22
N ILE A 432 35.24 4.10 12.64
CA ILE A 432 36.48 4.75 13.08
C ILE A 432 37.63 4.01 12.39
N PHE A 433 38.69 4.74 12.01
CA PHE A 433 39.81 4.22 11.23
C PHE A 433 41.12 4.49 11.96
N SER A 434 41.45 3.61 12.91
CA SER A 434 42.65 3.80 13.72
C SER A 434 43.93 3.48 12.95
N ILE A 435 45.02 4.17 13.30
CA ILE A 435 46.36 3.94 12.74
C ILE A 435 46.78 2.46 12.84
N LYS A 436 46.42 1.77 13.94
CA LYS A 436 46.75 0.36 14.18
C LYS A 436 46.11 -0.58 13.15
N GLU A 437 44.91 -0.26 12.69
CA GLU A 437 44.17 -1.07 11.71
C GLU A 437 44.50 -0.65 10.27
N ASP A 438 44.81 0.62 10.07
CA ASP A 438 45.16 1.15 8.75
C ASP A 438 46.55 0.73 8.28
N LYS A 439 47.51 0.52 9.20
CA LYS A 439 48.88 0.09 8.88
C LYS A 439 49.58 0.99 7.85
N LEU A 440 49.41 2.31 8.05
CA LEU A 440 49.94 3.37 7.18
C LEU A 440 49.57 3.22 5.70
N ARG A 441 48.45 2.56 5.40
CA ARG A 441 47.92 2.53 4.03
C ARG A 441 47.44 3.90 3.59
N GLY A 442 47.08 4.78 4.53
CA GLY A 442 46.76 6.18 4.26
C GLY A 442 45.31 6.54 4.55
N LEU A 443 44.49 5.60 5.03
CA LEU A 443 43.09 5.90 5.36
C LEU A 443 43.02 6.81 6.58
N THR A 444 43.92 6.64 7.55
CA THR A 444 43.90 7.43 8.79
C THR A 444 44.19 8.91 8.55
N ILE A 445 45.13 9.25 7.66
CA ILE A 445 45.44 10.64 7.34
C ILE A 445 44.34 11.29 6.48
N ALA A 446 43.55 10.49 5.78
CA ALA A 446 42.42 10.95 4.97
C ALA A 446 41.16 11.16 5.82
N ILE A 447 40.82 10.19 6.67
CA ILE A 447 39.54 10.04 7.39
C ILE A 447 39.81 9.23 8.67
N HIS A 448 40.42 9.80 9.71
CA HIS A 448 40.73 9.07 10.95
C HIS A 448 39.45 8.61 11.71
N ASP A 449 38.45 9.47 11.75
CA ASP A 449 37.14 9.28 12.38
C ASP A 449 36.16 10.16 11.62
N ILE A 450 34.93 9.73 11.40
CA ILE A 450 34.02 10.47 10.54
C ILE A 450 33.38 11.66 11.26
N TRP A 451 33.13 12.74 10.53
CA TRP A 451 32.33 13.87 11.03
C TRP A 451 30.85 13.49 11.16
N GLY A 452 30.33 12.72 10.21
CA GLY A 452 28.94 12.27 10.25
C GLY A 452 28.53 11.35 9.11
N PHE A 453 27.28 10.94 9.14
CA PHE A 453 26.69 10.13 8.09
C PHE A 453 25.20 10.41 7.94
N ARG A 454 24.66 10.03 6.78
CA ARG A 454 23.24 9.93 6.48
C ARG A 454 22.99 8.61 5.76
N VAL A 455 22.03 7.84 6.26
CA VAL A 455 21.54 6.62 5.61
C VAL A 455 20.08 6.82 5.23
N SER A 456 19.77 6.65 3.95
CA SER A 456 18.43 6.84 3.41
C SER A 456 17.94 5.60 2.67
N MET A 457 16.63 5.37 2.74
CA MET A 457 15.91 4.44 1.87
C MET A 457 15.49 5.21 0.62
N GLU A 458 16.10 4.93 -0.51
CA GLU A 458 15.83 5.62 -1.78
C GLU A 458 14.64 4.99 -2.52
N GLU A 459 14.54 3.67 -2.46
CA GLU A 459 13.50 2.88 -3.10
C GLU A 459 13.03 1.77 -2.14
N TYR A 460 11.73 1.45 -2.16
CA TYR A 460 11.15 0.39 -1.35
C TYR A 460 9.94 -0.22 -2.06
N SER A 461 9.87 -1.54 -2.09
CA SER A 461 8.71 -2.30 -2.55
C SER A 461 8.45 -3.51 -1.66
N PHE A 462 7.18 -3.90 -1.58
CA PHE A 462 6.71 -5.07 -0.84
C PHE A 462 5.76 -5.87 -1.72
N ASP A 463 6.03 -7.17 -1.90
CA ASP A 463 5.17 -8.14 -2.59
C ASP A 463 4.47 -9.02 -1.53
N PRO A 464 3.20 -8.77 -1.20
CA PRO A 464 2.49 -9.54 -0.16
C PRO A 464 2.20 -10.98 -0.58
N ASN A 465 2.24 -11.33 -1.87
CA ASN A 465 2.04 -12.72 -2.30
C ASN A 465 3.27 -13.57 -2.00
N LYS A 466 4.47 -12.99 -2.14
CA LYS A 466 5.75 -13.64 -1.83
C LYS A 466 6.24 -13.36 -0.41
N GLN A 467 5.59 -12.44 0.30
CA GLN A 467 6.07 -11.87 1.56
C GLN A 467 7.50 -11.35 1.41
N GLU A 468 7.79 -10.65 0.32
CA GLU A 468 9.14 -10.27 -0.08
C GLU A 468 9.27 -8.74 -0.16
N CYS A 469 10.29 -8.20 0.49
CA CYS A 469 10.67 -6.79 0.45
C CYS A 469 11.95 -6.59 -0.38
N VAL A 470 11.97 -5.50 -1.14
CA VAL A 470 13.18 -5.01 -1.81
C VAL A 470 13.36 -3.55 -1.44
N ALA A 471 14.54 -3.19 -0.93
CA ALA A 471 14.87 -1.80 -0.58
C ALA A 471 16.23 -1.40 -1.13
N LYS A 472 16.35 -0.16 -1.59
CA LYS A 472 17.61 0.47 -1.98
C LYS A 472 18.06 1.41 -0.90
N ILE A 473 19.18 1.10 -0.25
CA ILE A 473 19.71 1.85 0.87
C ILE A 473 20.95 2.61 0.41
N LYS A 474 20.95 3.93 0.58
CA LYS A 474 22.09 4.80 0.30
C LYS A 474 22.79 5.15 1.61
N TYR A 475 24.07 4.85 1.70
CA TYR A 475 24.96 5.25 2.80
C TYR A 475 25.80 6.42 2.29
N ARG A 476 25.65 7.59 2.91
CA ARG A 476 26.50 8.77 2.71
C ARG A 476 27.29 9.00 4.00
N ILE A 477 28.60 8.79 3.94
CA ILE A 477 29.52 9.05 5.05
C ILE A 477 30.32 10.31 4.66
N PHE A 478 30.54 11.21 5.60
CA PHE A 478 31.33 12.41 5.36
C PHE A 478 32.26 12.74 6.51
N ASP A 479 33.38 13.39 6.15
CA ASP A 479 34.39 13.88 7.06
C ASP A 479 35.00 15.18 6.54
N HIS A 480 35.95 15.76 7.27
CA HIS A 480 36.61 17.00 6.88
C HIS A 480 38.09 16.78 6.61
N PHE A 481 38.56 17.31 5.49
CA PHE A 481 40.00 17.45 5.24
C PHE A 481 40.48 18.80 5.76
N GLY A 482 40.61 18.90 7.09
CA GLY A 482 41.12 20.06 7.80
C GLY A 482 41.67 19.69 9.17
N LEU A 483 42.44 20.59 9.77
CA LEU A 483 43.00 20.42 11.11
C LEU A 483 42.30 21.33 12.12
N ASP A 484 42.19 20.84 13.36
CA ASP A 484 41.84 21.66 14.51
C ASP A 484 43.08 21.94 15.40
N SER A 485 42.89 22.73 16.47
CA SER A 485 43.97 23.04 17.40
C SER A 485 44.43 21.83 18.23
N ASP A 486 43.55 20.84 18.46
CA ASP A 486 43.94 19.61 19.17
C ASP A 486 44.85 18.74 18.29
N ASP A 487 44.62 18.74 16.97
CA ASP A 487 45.48 18.03 16.01
C ASP A 487 46.90 18.60 16.03
N ILE A 488 47.06 19.92 15.95
CA ILE A 488 48.40 20.51 15.95
C ILE A 488 49.11 20.35 17.31
N ILE A 489 48.38 20.38 18.43
CA ILE A 489 48.92 20.06 19.77
C ILE A 489 49.36 18.58 19.84
N GLY A 490 48.63 17.70 19.16
CA GLY A 490 48.87 16.26 19.12
C GLY A 490 50.00 15.83 18.18
N TYR A 491 50.24 16.55 17.08
CA TYR A 491 51.10 16.10 15.98
C TYR A 491 52.17 17.12 15.54
N GLY A 492 52.12 18.37 16.00
CA GLY A 492 53.01 19.45 15.53
C GLY A 492 54.44 19.46 16.07
N SER A 493 54.86 18.44 16.84
CA SER A 493 56.25 18.32 17.29
C SER A 493 56.75 16.88 17.22
N LYS A 494 58.04 16.76 16.94
CA LYS A 494 58.75 15.48 16.92
C LYS A 494 58.54 14.67 18.19
N GLU A 495 58.60 15.31 19.36
CA GLU A 495 58.39 14.62 20.65
C GLU A 495 56.98 14.05 20.77
N LYS A 496 55.96 14.76 20.25
CA LYS A 496 54.58 14.28 20.25
C LYS A 496 54.40 13.10 19.30
N ILE A 497 54.94 13.22 18.09
CA ILE A 497 54.94 12.13 17.10
C ILE A 497 55.67 10.92 17.68
N MET A 498 56.88 11.10 18.24
CA MET A 498 57.64 10.05 18.91
C MET A 498 56.93 9.48 20.14
N LYS A 499 56.18 10.27 20.91
CA LYS A 499 55.38 9.76 22.04
C LYS A 499 54.20 8.90 21.56
N LYS A 500 53.50 9.35 20.53
CA LYS A 500 52.42 8.57 19.87
C LYS A 500 52.96 7.31 19.20
N MET A 501 54.17 7.34 18.68
CA MET A 501 54.89 6.17 18.15
C MET A 501 55.52 5.28 19.24
N GLY A 502 55.91 5.84 20.38
CA GLY A 502 56.58 5.14 21.49
C GLY A 502 55.64 4.29 22.34
N ILE A 503 54.35 4.63 22.40
CA ILE A 503 53.28 3.75 22.92
C ILE A 503 52.96 2.62 21.91
N LEU A 504 53.57 2.67 20.73
CA LEU A 504 53.22 1.92 19.53
C LEU A 504 54.46 1.22 18.94
N GLY A 505 55.16 0.46 19.79
CA GLY A 505 56.35 -0.34 19.45
C GLY A 505 56.17 -1.42 18.37
N LEU A 506 55.14 -1.32 17.52
CA LEU A 506 54.77 -2.26 16.46
C LEU A 506 54.74 -1.65 15.05
N LEU A 507 54.93 -0.32 14.87
CA LEU A 507 54.91 0.32 13.54
C LEU A 507 56.25 0.86 13.04
N ILE A 508 57.34 0.72 13.82
CA ILE A 508 58.67 1.14 13.38
C ILE A 508 59.07 0.41 12.09
N GLU A 509 58.70 -0.86 11.91
CA GLU A 509 58.96 -1.61 10.67
C GLU A 509 58.14 -1.10 9.47
N GLU A 510 56.89 -0.68 9.67
CA GLU A 510 56.06 -0.11 8.59
C GLU A 510 56.49 1.31 8.19
N ILE A 511 57.11 2.05 9.10
CA ILE A 511 57.65 3.40 8.83
C ILE A 511 59.04 3.31 8.16
N THR A 512 59.84 2.29 8.50
CA THR A 512 61.22 2.11 8.02
C THR A 512 61.35 1.18 6.80
N THR A 513 60.26 0.58 6.33
CA THR A 513 60.24 -0.24 5.11
C THR A 513 60.32 0.67 3.87
N PRO A 514 61.28 0.47 2.96
CA PRO A 514 61.46 1.33 1.79
C PRO A 514 60.19 1.42 0.93
N HIS A 515 59.96 2.59 0.33
CA HIS A 515 58.95 2.76 -0.70
C HIS A 515 59.35 1.89 -1.92
N PRO A 516 58.45 1.09 -2.52
CA PRO A 516 58.79 0.23 -3.66
C PRO A 516 59.37 0.99 -4.88
N SER A 517 59.26 2.33 -4.90
CA SER A 517 59.85 3.19 -5.93
C SER A 517 61.29 3.65 -5.66
N GLN A 518 61.86 3.40 -4.47
CA GLN A 518 63.22 3.84 -4.12
C GLN A 518 64.04 2.66 -3.58
N GLY A 519 64.94 2.15 -4.43
CA GLY A 519 65.75 0.97 -4.16
C GLY A 519 66.80 1.14 -3.04
N LEU A 520 67.14 -0.02 -2.46
CA LEU A 520 68.11 -0.36 -1.39
C LEU A 520 67.76 0.01 0.07
N PRO A 521 67.98 -0.93 1.03
CA PRO A 521 67.76 -0.70 2.45
C PRO A 521 68.88 0.13 3.10
N ILE A 522 68.52 1.04 4.01
CA ILE A 522 69.41 1.96 4.74
C ILE A 522 69.33 1.63 6.26
N PRO A 523 70.41 1.78 7.07
CA PRO A 523 70.49 1.27 8.45
C PRO A 523 69.48 1.86 9.45
N LYS A 524 69.06 1.04 10.43
CA LYS A 524 67.88 1.21 11.31
C LYS A 524 67.98 2.26 12.45
N THR A 525 69.12 2.91 12.66
CA THR A 525 69.31 3.86 13.79
C THR A 525 69.19 5.32 13.32
N GLY A 526 68.22 6.06 13.86
CA GLY A 526 68.02 7.50 13.57
C GLY A 526 66.89 7.83 12.58
N MET A 527 66.46 6.89 11.74
CA MET A 527 65.37 7.09 10.75
C MET A 527 64.02 7.45 11.41
N GLY A 528 63.70 6.82 12.55
CA GLY A 528 62.46 7.15 13.27
C GLY A 528 62.42 8.58 13.82
N GLN A 529 63.58 9.20 14.06
CA GLN A 529 63.64 10.60 14.46
C GLN A 529 63.48 11.55 13.27
N ALA A 530 64.07 11.22 12.11
CA ALA A 530 63.92 12.00 10.90
C ALA A 530 62.46 11.97 10.40
N ILE A 531 61.83 10.79 10.35
CA ILE A 531 60.43 10.66 9.94
C ILE A 531 59.47 11.32 10.94
N ALA A 532 59.76 11.23 12.24
CA ALA A 532 58.97 11.95 13.25
C ALA A 532 58.96 13.46 13.01
N GLU A 533 60.09 14.00 12.54
CA GLU A 533 60.27 15.41 12.25
C GLU A 533 59.59 15.80 10.94
N GLU A 534 59.71 14.98 9.89
CA GLU A 534 58.98 15.16 8.62
C GLU A 534 57.46 15.16 8.82
N VAL A 535 56.93 14.22 9.61
CA VAL A 535 55.51 14.15 9.93
C VAL A 535 55.07 15.39 10.71
N ALA A 536 55.83 15.80 11.73
CA ALA A 536 55.51 16.98 12.53
C ALA A 536 55.53 18.27 11.69
N ASP A 537 56.53 18.42 10.82
CA ASP A 537 56.65 19.55 9.90
C ASP A 537 55.49 19.56 8.89
N GLY A 538 55.07 18.37 8.44
CA GLY A 538 53.87 18.17 7.64
C GLY A 538 52.59 18.72 8.25
N PHE A 539 52.29 18.33 9.49
CA PHE A 539 51.11 18.82 10.21
C PHE A 539 51.19 20.33 10.45
N CYS A 540 52.38 20.86 10.77
CA CYS A 540 52.58 22.29 10.90
C CYS A 540 52.36 23.03 9.57
N ALA A 541 52.87 22.49 8.46
CA ALA A 541 52.69 23.08 7.14
C ALA A 541 51.21 23.12 6.73
N TRP A 542 50.48 22.02 6.94
CA TRP A 542 49.02 21.97 6.73
C TRP A 542 48.30 23.01 7.60
N PHE A 543 48.61 23.07 8.89
CA PHE A 543 48.01 24.02 9.83
C PHE A 543 48.28 25.48 9.42
N ILE A 544 49.51 25.81 9.02
CA ILE A 544 49.88 27.15 8.53
C ILE A 544 49.06 27.50 7.28
N LEU A 545 48.99 26.58 6.30
CA LEU A 545 48.23 26.80 5.07
C LEU A 545 46.76 27.12 5.40
N GLN A 546 46.14 26.35 6.29
CA GLN A 546 44.74 26.50 6.66
C GLN A 546 44.45 27.76 7.50
N HIS A 547 45.21 27.97 8.58
CA HIS A 547 44.88 28.97 9.60
C HIS A 547 45.64 30.29 9.45
N LEU A 548 46.75 30.32 8.70
CA LEU A 548 47.60 31.51 8.53
C LEU A 548 47.72 31.98 7.07
N ARG A 549 47.34 31.16 6.08
CA ARG A 549 47.41 31.48 4.64
C ARG A 549 46.07 31.40 3.90
N GLY A 550 44.98 31.12 4.63
CA GLY A 550 43.62 31.19 4.13
C GLY A 550 43.27 30.08 3.12
N TYR A 551 43.89 28.91 3.20
CA TYR A 551 43.47 27.74 2.42
C TYR A 551 42.28 27.07 3.10
N LYS A 552 41.13 27.08 2.44
CA LYS A 552 39.87 26.61 3.02
C LYS A 552 39.81 25.06 3.02
N PRO A 553 39.56 24.41 4.17
CA PRO A 553 39.33 22.97 4.25
C PRO A 553 37.99 22.62 3.59
N PHE A 554 37.83 21.34 3.25
CA PHE A 554 36.68 20.86 2.49
C PHE A 554 36.15 19.54 3.04
N VAL A 555 34.91 19.24 2.67
CA VAL A 555 34.23 18.00 3.07
C VAL A 555 34.65 16.87 2.13
N THR A 556 35.04 15.74 2.71
CA THR A 556 35.23 14.47 1.98
C THR A 556 33.96 13.64 2.11
N VAL A 557 33.52 13.04 1.00
CA VAL A 557 32.27 12.28 0.94
C VAL A 557 32.53 10.90 0.35
N MET A 558 31.95 9.89 1.01
CA MET A 558 31.98 8.49 0.57
C MET A 558 30.56 7.96 0.52
N GLU A 559 30.08 7.68 -0.69
CA GLU A 559 28.74 7.15 -0.91
C GLU A 559 28.75 5.72 -1.42
N LYS A 560 27.86 4.89 -0.89
CA LYS A 560 27.60 3.54 -1.41
C LYS A 560 26.11 3.26 -1.37
N THR A 561 25.60 2.62 -2.42
CA THR A 561 24.21 2.16 -2.47
C THR A 561 24.17 0.64 -2.49
N GLU A 562 23.29 0.05 -1.69
CA GLU A 562 23.07 -1.39 -1.63
C GLU A 562 21.59 -1.71 -1.86
N MET A 563 21.32 -2.76 -2.65
CA MET A 563 20.00 -3.38 -2.73
C MET A 563 19.91 -4.48 -1.68
N ILE A 564 18.96 -4.36 -0.76
CA ILE A 564 18.64 -5.41 0.20
C ILE A 564 17.32 -6.08 -0.20
N LYS A 565 17.31 -7.40 -0.11
CA LYS A 565 16.17 -8.25 -0.43
C LYS A 565 15.96 -9.22 0.73
N PHE A 566 14.75 -9.27 1.27
CA PHE A 566 14.44 -10.10 2.43
C PHE A 566 12.95 -10.47 2.46
N ASN A 567 12.64 -11.59 3.10
CA ASN A 567 11.26 -12.01 3.32
C ASN A 567 10.76 -11.53 4.68
N ILE A 568 9.45 -11.33 4.80
CA ILE A 568 8.75 -10.98 6.05
C ILE A 568 8.51 -12.21 6.90
#